data_AF-A0A2J7QKX2-F1
#
_entry.id   AF-A0A2J7QKX2-F1
#
_cell.length_a   1.000
_cell.length_b   1.000
_cell.length_c   1.000
_cell.angle_alpha   90.00
_cell.angle_beta   90.00
_cell.angle_gamma   90.00
#
_symmetry.space_group_name_H-M   'P 1'
#
loop_
_entity.id
_entity.type
_entity.pdbx_description
1 polymer ?
#
loop_
_entity_poly.entity_id
_entity_poly.type
_entity_poly.pdbx_seq_one_letter_code
_entity_poly.pdbx_strand_id
1 'polypeptide(L)'
;MKGLSPPQIPLVNEYFDVMVTLAANPGNFTVQPYKDTEQLHEMMRDMQMQYNEQRYPHPAVDNVKEGRLYAALHHDGLWYRVCVSNVINDNMVSVYFCDYGDVSVMSLEMLQALTDQFKELPYQAIKAKLAGIRPKHSDWSVEDCLIFQELVVNREFVSIVMEKGPDILNPTSMTVGLRLIDTSQEEDVWIDELLVNQERAVKIT
;
A
#
# COMPACT_ATOMS: atom_id res chain seq x y z
N MET A 1 -2.65 -15.42 18.32
CA MET A 1 -2.05 -15.37 16.98
C MET A 1 -1.47 -13.98 16.80
N LYS A 2 -0.18 -13.88 16.48
CA LYS A 2 0.50 -12.59 16.25
C LYS A 2 -0.05 -12.00 14.94
N GLY A 3 -0.57 -10.77 14.98
CA GLY A 3 -0.90 -9.99 13.77
C GLY A 3 0.35 -9.30 13.22
N LEU A 4 0.25 -8.65 12.06
CA LEU A 4 1.31 -7.75 11.59
C LEU A 4 1.27 -6.47 12.41
N SER A 5 2.43 -6.00 12.84
CA SER A 5 2.59 -4.68 13.45
C SER A 5 2.40 -3.58 12.40
N PRO A 6 1.97 -2.38 12.81
CA PRO A 6 1.93 -1.22 11.92
C PRO A 6 3.33 -0.70 11.61
N PRO A 7 3.54 -0.12 10.42
CA PRO A 7 4.79 0.53 10.07
C PRO A 7 4.99 1.78 10.91
N GLN A 8 6.25 2.10 11.19
CA GLN A 8 6.61 3.32 11.91
C GLN A 8 6.59 4.51 10.96
N ILE A 9 5.61 5.39 11.16
CA ILE A 9 5.50 6.66 10.43
C ILE A 9 6.13 7.78 11.28
N PRO A 10 7.00 8.63 10.71
CA PRO A 10 7.59 9.78 11.39
C PRO A 10 6.57 10.78 11.96
N LEU A 11 7.05 11.72 12.78
CA LEU A 11 6.22 12.80 13.29
C LEU A 11 5.84 13.78 12.19
N VAL A 12 4.80 14.58 12.44
CA VAL A 12 4.43 15.67 11.54
C VAL A 12 5.60 16.65 11.43
N ASN A 13 5.88 17.09 10.19
CA ASN A 13 7.02 17.88 9.73
C ASN A 13 8.37 17.14 9.71
N GLU A 14 8.41 15.82 9.89
CA GLU A 14 9.61 15.01 9.66
C GLU A 14 9.62 14.40 8.25
N TYR A 15 10.83 14.11 7.77
CA TYR A 15 11.04 13.43 6.50
C TYR A 15 10.65 11.96 6.58
N PHE A 16 10.08 11.46 5.50
CA PHE A 16 9.70 10.07 5.34
C PHE A 16 9.97 9.61 3.90
N ASP A 17 11.11 8.98 3.67
CA ASP A 17 11.44 8.46 2.34
C ASP A 17 10.54 7.27 2.01
N VAL A 18 9.93 7.29 0.83
CA VAL A 18 8.88 6.35 0.45
C VAL A 18 8.97 5.93 -1.02
N MET A 19 8.48 4.73 -1.32
CA MET A 19 8.15 4.31 -2.68
C MET A 19 6.63 4.26 -2.84
N VAL A 20 6.09 4.79 -3.94
CA VAL A 20 4.66 4.70 -4.24
C VAL A 20 4.37 3.42 -5.03
N THR A 21 3.56 2.52 -4.48
CA THR A 21 3.21 1.24 -5.12
C THR A 21 1.96 1.32 -5.98
N LEU A 22 0.98 2.11 -5.56
CA LEU A 22 -0.33 2.23 -6.20
C LEU A 22 -0.83 3.65 -6.08
N ALA A 23 -1.47 4.18 -7.13
CA ALA A 23 -2.09 5.48 -7.10
C ALA A 23 -3.45 5.43 -7.80
N ALA A 24 -4.53 5.72 -7.06
CA ALA A 24 -5.85 5.90 -7.65
C ALA A 24 -6.05 7.35 -8.08
N ASN A 25 -5.60 8.30 -7.25
CA ASN A 25 -5.59 9.74 -7.51
C ASN A 25 -4.70 10.45 -6.46
N PRO A 26 -4.43 11.77 -6.59
CA PRO A 26 -3.63 12.50 -5.61
C PRO A 26 -4.15 12.44 -4.16
N GLY A 27 -5.45 12.21 -3.96
CA GLY A 27 -6.08 12.05 -2.65
C GLY A 27 -6.08 10.62 -2.10
N ASN A 28 -5.65 9.62 -2.88
CA ASN A 28 -5.66 8.21 -2.51
C ASN A 28 -4.58 7.42 -3.27
N PHE A 29 -3.47 7.16 -2.60
CA PHE A 29 -2.39 6.29 -3.08
C PHE A 29 -1.80 5.48 -1.92
N THR A 30 -0.94 4.52 -2.26
CA THR A 30 -0.24 3.67 -1.29
C THR A 30 1.26 3.89 -1.39
N VAL A 31 1.91 4.00 -0.23
CA VAL A 31 3.36 4.06 -0.11
C VAL A 31 3.92 2.93 0.73
N GLN A 32 5.18 2.59 0.49
CA GLN A 32 6.01 1.74 1.33
C GLN A 32 7.15 2.58 1.95
N PRO A 33 7.53 2.36 3.22
CA PRO A 33 8.72 2.94 3.81
C PRO A 33 9.98 2.55 3.02
N TYR A 34 10.71 3.51 2.47
CA TYR A 34 11.92 3.20 1.68
C TYR A 34 13.02 2.54 2.51
N LYS A 35 13.11 2.89 3.80
CA LYS A 35 14.07 2.27 4.75
C LYS A 35 13.89 0.76 4.92
N ASP A 36 12.70 0.22 4.62
CA ASP A 36 12.34 -1.18 4.83
C ASP A 36 12.43 -2.00 3.51
N THR A 37 12.80 -1.36 2.38
CA THR A 37 12.86 -1.98 1.04
C THR A 37 13.67 -3.28 1.01
N GLU A 38 14.89 -3.27 1.55
CA GLU A 38 15.75 -4.47 1.59
C GLU A 38 15.12 -5.59 2.43
N GLN A 39 14.53 -5.25 3.58
CA GLN A 39 13.90 -6.23 4.47
C GLN A 39 12.64 -6.84 3.82
N LEU A 40 11.86 -6.03 3.11
CA LEU A 40 10.73 -6.51 2.33
C LEU A 40 11.20 -7.44 1.20
N HIS A 41 12.25 -7.07 0.45
CA HIS A 41 12.81 -7.91 -0.60
C HIS A 41 13.32 -9.25 -0.08
N GLU A 42 14.05 -9.26 1.04
CA GLU A 42 14.52 -10.48 1.69
C GLU A 42 13.35 -11.36 2.14
N MET A 43 12.37 -10.79 2.83
CA MET A 43 11.17 -11.51 3.27
C MET A 43 10.41 -12.11 2.08
N MET A 44 10.22 -11.34 1.01
CA MET A 44 9.50 -11.80 -0.18
C MET A 44 10.26 -12.95 -0.86
N ARG A 45 11.59 -12.85 -1.01
CA ARG A 45 12.44 -13.92 -1.54
C ARG A 45 12.31 -15.20 -0.73
N ASP A 46 12.41 -15.10 0.59
CA ASP A 46 12.32 -16.23 1.51
C ASP A 46 10.93 -16.87 1.47
N MET A 47 9.89 -16.04 1.35
CA MET A 47 8.52 -16.49 1.13
C MET A 47 8.36 -17.27 -0.18
N GLN A 48 8.98 -16.80 -1.28
CA GLN A 48 8.90 -17.49 -2.57
C GLN A 48 9.54 -18.87 -2.49
N MET A 49 10.73 -18.97 -1.88
CA MET A 49 11.42 -20.26 -1.72
C MET A 49 10.57 -21.22 -0.87
N GLN A 50 10.08 -20.76 0.28
CA GLN A 50 9.37 -21.60 1.23
C GLN A 50 8.04 -22.16 0.69
N TYR A 51 7.17 -21.32 0.14
CA TYR A 51 5.84 -21.76 -0.30
C TYR A 51 5.85 -22.45 -1.67
N ASN A 52 6.91 -22.29 -2.48
CA ASN A 52 7.08 -23.08 -3.70
C ASN A 52 7.60 -24.49 -3.43
N GLU A 53 8.47 -24.67 -2.44
CA GLU A 53 9.03 -25.98 -2.09
C GLU A 53 8.12 -26.80 -1.17
N GLN A 54 7.41 -26.14 -0.24
CA GLN A 54 6.60 -26.80 0.77
C GLN A 54 5.11 -26.59 0.48
N ARG A 55 4.36 -27.69 0.44
CA ARG A 55 2.89 -27.61 0.44
C ARG A 55 2.40 -27.49 1.87
N TYR A 56 2.02 -26.29 2.28
CA TYR A 56 1.26 -26.11 3.50
C TYR A 56 -0.19 -26.54 3.27
N PRO A 57 -0.89 -27.04 4.30
CA PRO A 57 -2.31 -27.33 4.18
C PRO A 57 -3.09 -26.06 3.84
N HIS A 58 -3.95 -26.17 2.85
CA HIS A 58 -4.96 -25.16 2.58
C HIS A 58 -5.86 -25.03 3.83
N PRO A 59 -6.19 -23.80 4.26
CA PRO A 59 -7.12 -23.64 5.35
C PRO A 59 -8.47 -24.24 4.96
N ALA A 60 -9.07 -25.03 5.86
CA ALA A 60 -10.46 -25.44 5.66
C ALA A 60 -11.34 -24.20 5.53
N VAL A 61 -12.34 -24.24 4.65
CA VAL A 61 -13.24 -23.12 4.36
C VAL A 61 -13.79 -22.49 5.65
N ASP A 62 -14.25 -23.32 6.60
CA ASP A 62 -14.79 -22.89 7.90
C ASP A 62 -13.77 -22.15 8.81
N ASN A 63 -12.48 -22.26 8.51
CA ASN A 63 -11.39 -21.65 9.27
C ASN A 63 -10.92 -20.31 8.67
N VAL A 64 -11.35 -19.97 7.46
CA VAL A 64 -11.06 -18.67 6.84
C VAL A 64 -12.00 -17.62 7.38
N LYS A 65 -11.43 -16.54 7.92
CA LYS A 65 -12.18 -15.46 8.57
C LYS A 65 -11.62 -14.10 8.18
N GLU A 66 -12.50 -13.13 8.09
CA GLU A 66 -12.14 -11.73 7.92
C GLU A 66 -11.14 -11.27 8.99
N GLY A 67 -10.21 -10.41 8.60
CA GLY A 67 -9.15 -9.88 9.45
C GLY A 67 -8.00 -10.86 9.74
N ARG A 68 -8.04 -12.09 9.20
CA ARG A 68 -6.94 -13.06 9.37
C ARG A 68 -5.92 -12.97 8.24
N LEU A 69 -4.67 -13.25 8.61
CA LEU A 69 -3.50 -13.23 7.72
C LEU A 69 -3.25 -14.60 7.09
N TYR A 70 -2.91 -14.58 5.81
CA TYR A 70 -2.57 -15.75 5.00
C TYR A 70 -1.37 -15.43 4.09
N ALA A 71 -0.74 -16.48 3.61
CA ALA A 71 0.05 -16.43 2.38
C ALA A 71 -0.89 -16.68 1.20
N ALA A 72 -0.79 -15.92 0.13
CA ALA A 72 -1.59 -16.09 -1.06
C ALA A 72 -0.73 -16.24 -2.31
N LEU A 73 -1.05 -17.22 -3.15
CA LEU A 73 -0.49 -17.35 -4.50
C LEU A 73 -1.29 -16.47 -5.45
N HIS A 74 -0.63 -15.46 -6.00
CA HIS A 74 -1.22 -14.53 -6.95
C HIS A 74 -1.11 -15.05 -8.40
N HIS A 75 -1.83 -14.41 -9.33
CA HIS A 75 -1.91 -14.86 -10.72
C HIS A 75 -0.60 -14.69 -11.50
N ASP A 76 0.32 -13.87 -11.00
CA ASP A 76 1.70 -13.75 -11.51
C ASP A 76 2.61 -14.92 -11.07
N GLY A 77 2.10 -15.85 -10.25
CA GLY A 77 2.85 -16.99 -9.74
C GLY A 77 3.71 -16.68 -8.51
N LEU A 78 3.53 -15.51 -7.88
CA LEU A 78 4.26 -15.11 -6.68
C LEU A 78 3.39 -15.18 -5.43
N TRP A 79 4.04 -15.40 -4.29
CA TRP A 79 3.45 -15.52 -2.95
C TRP A 79 3.52 -14.20 -2.20
N TYR A 80 2.40 -13.78 -1.61
CA TYR A 80 2.26 -12.52 -0.87
C TYR A 80 1.64 -12.68 0.51
N ARG A 81 1.94 -11.76 1.43
CA ARG A 81 1.19 -11.61 2.68
C ARG A 81 -0.13 -10.91 2.40
N VAL A 82 -1.23 -11.56 2.77
CA VAL A 82 -2.56 -11.00 2.59
C VAL A 82 -3.38 -11.05 3.87
N CYS A 83 -4.31 -10.12 4.00
CA CYS A 83 -5.38 -10.14 4.99
C CYS A 83 -6.71 -10.39 4.27
N VAL A 84 -7.50 -11.35 4.72
CA VAL A 84 -8.86 -11.56 4.18
C VAL A 84 -9.73 -10.38 4.60
N SER A 85 -10.18 -9.58 3.63
CA SER A 85 -11.04 -8.42 3.86
C SER A 85 -12.52 -8.79 3.87
N ASN A 86 -12.92 -9.80 3.10
CA ASN A 86 -14.29 -10.30 3.04
C ASN A 86 -14.32 -11.78 2.58
N VAL A 87 -15.18 -12.60 3.18
CA VAL A 87 -15.50 -13.95 2.67
C VAL A 87 -16.73 -13.87 1.79
N ILE A 88 -16.55 -14.02 0.48
CA ILE A 88 -17.64 -13.81 -0.50
C ILE A 88 -18.58 -15.01 -0.53
N ASN A 89 -18.01 -16.23 -0.56
CA ASN A 89 -18.72 -17.50 -0.51
C ASN A 89 -17.74 -18.63 -0.13
N ASP A 90 -18.19 -19.87 -0.18
CA ASP A 90 -17.42 -21.06 0.20
C ASP A 90 -16.14 -21.31 -0.63
N ASN A 91 -15.98 -20.62 -1.77
CA ASN A 91 -14.85 -20.79 -2.68
C ASN A 91 -14.03 -19.51 -2.91
N MET A 92 -14.58 -18.32 -2.63
CA MET A 92 -13.98 -17.04 -3.02
C MET A 92 -13.86 -16.07 -1.83
N VAL A 93 -12.75 -15.34 -1.80
CA VAL A 93 -12.47 -14.31 -0.82
C VAL A 93 -12.01 -13.02 -1.50
N SER A 94 -12.27 -11.89 -0.86
CA SER A 94 -11.53 -10.66 -1.12
C SER A 94 -10.37 -10.56 -0.15
N VAL A 95 -9.19 -10.22 -0.66
CA VAL A 95 -7.95 -10.10 0.12
C VAL A 95 -7.30 -8.75 -0.10
N TYR A 96 -6.70 -8.20 0.94
CA TYR A 96 -5.85 -7.01 0.91
C TYR A 96 -4.39 -7.44 0.96
N PHE A 97 -3.59 -7.00 -0.02
CA PHE A 97 -2.15 -7.27 -0.05
C PHE A 97 -1.46 -6.36 0.98
N CYS A 98 -1.01 -6.96 2.08
CA CYS A 98 -0.53 -6.23 3.26
C CYS A 98 0.65 -5.29 2.95
N ASP A 99 1.43 -5.63 1.93
CA ASP A 99 2.64 -4.90 1.58
C ASP A 99 2.46 -3.94 0.40
N TYR A 100 1.46 -4.17 -0.46
CA TYR A 100 1.30 -3.43 -1.72
C TYR A 100 0.07 -2.52 -1.74
N GLY A 101 -0.96 -2.86 -0.96
CA GLY A 101 -2.14 -2.03 -0.72
C GLY A 101 -3.32 -2.25 -1.65
N ASP A 102 -3.19 -3.10 -2.67
CA ASP A 102 -4.28 -3.47 -3.56
C ASP A 102 -5.21 -4.51 -2.93
N VAL A 103 -6.40 -4.62 -3.51
CA VAL A 103 -7.41 -5.61 -3.15
C VAL A 103 -7.68 -6.47 -4.36
N SER A 104 -7.73 -7.77 -4.16
CA SER A 104 -8.09 -8.72 -5.21
C SER A 104 -9.12 -9.73 -4.72
N VAL A 105 -9.81 -10.35 -5.67
CA VAL A 105 -10.73 -11.46 -5.42
C VAL A 105 -10.06 -12.73 -5.93
N MET A 106 -9.95 -13.74 -5.06
CA MET A 106 -9.26 -14.99 -5.39
C MET A 106 -9.93 -16.21 -4.76
N SER A 107 -9.59 -17.38 -5.29
CA SER A 107 -10.03 -18.67 -4.73
C SER A 107 -9.40 -18.90 -3.37
N LEU A 108 -10.16 -19.48 -2.44
CA LEU A 108 -9.67 -19.96 -1.14
C LEU A 108 -8.52 -20.96 -1.28
N GLU A 109 -8.49 -21.71 -2.39
CA GLU A 109 -7.40 -22.65 -2.70
C GLU A 109 -6.05 -21.96 -2.93
N MET A 110 -6.04 -20.65 -3.21
CA MET A 110 -4.81 -19.89 -3.34
C MET A 110 -4.24 -19.47 -1.98
N LEU A 111 -4.97 -19.67 -0.89
CA LEU A 111 -4.54 -19.32 0.46
C LEU A 111 -3.82 -20.48 1.16
N GLN A 112 -2.77 -20.14 1.89
CA GLN A 112 -2.09 -21.00 2.84
C GLN A 112 -1.88 -20.26 4.17
N ALA A 113 -1.70 -21.02 5.25
CA ALA A 113 -1.45 -20.43 6.56
C ALA A 113 -0.14 -19.63 6.56
N LEU A 114 -0.18 -18.36 6.98
CA LEU A 114 1.03 -17.55 7.10
C LEU A 114 1.88 -18.01 8.29
N THR A 115 3.08 -18.50 8.02
CA THR A 115 4.06 -18.90 9.05
C THR A 115 4.54 -17.68 9.86
N ASP A 116 4.89 -17.90 11.14
CA ASP A 116 5.15 -16.81 12.08
C ASP A 116 6.40 -15.98 11.73
N GLN A 117 7.40 -16.56 11.08
CA GLN A 117 8.60 -15.83 10.65
C GLN A 117 8.28 -14.68 9.67
N PHE A 118 7.25 -14.82 8.85
CA PHE A 118 6.83 -13.78 7.90
C PHE A 118 5.93 -12.71 8.55
N LYS A 119 5.78 -12.74 9.88
CA LYS A 119 5.03 -11.75 10.67
C LYS A 119 5.93 -10.82 11.48
N GLU A 120 7.25 -10.97 11.37
CA GLU A 120 8.21 -10.12 12.09
C GLU A 120 8.31 -8.72 11.48
N LEU A 121 8.33 -8.61 10.15
CA LEU A 121 8.30 -7.33 9.45
C LEU A 121 6.89 -6.71 9.57
N PRO A 122 6.74 -5.42 9.92
CA PRO A 122 5.46 -4.72 9.83
C PRO A 122 4.86 -4.81 8.43
N TYR A 123 3.54 -4.61 8.30
CA TYR A 123 2.95 -4.46 6.97
C TYR A 123 3.48 -3.19 6.30
N GLN A 124 3.74 -3.26 4.99
CA GLN A 124 4.44 -2.17 4.29
C GLN A 124 3.49 -1.20 3.59
N ALA A 125 2.25 -1.61 3.28
CA ALA A 125 1.28 -0.72 2.62
C ALA A 125 0.75 0.35 3.58
N ILE A 126 1.03 1.62 3.27
CA ILE A 126 0.53 2.79 3.99
C ILE A 126 -0.34 3.60 3.04
N LYS A 127 -1.61 3.83 3.41
CA LYS A 127 -2.47 4.75 2.68
C LYS A 127 -2.00 6.19 2.83
N ALA A 128 -1.92 6.90 1.72
CA ALA A 128 -1.43 8.26 1.65
C ALA A 128 -2.27 9.14 0.72
N LYS A 129 -2.08 10.45 0.88
CA LYS A 129 -2.64 11.50 0.03
C LYS A 129 -1.67 12.67 -0.07
N LEU A 130 -1.76 13.46 -1.14
CA LEU A 130 -1.01 14.71 -1.25
C LEU A 130 -1.64 15.74 -0.32
N ALA A 131 -0.83 16.30 0.56
CA ALA A 131 -1.25 17.31 1.51
C ALA A 131 -1.30 18.70 0.86
N GLY A 132 -2.20 19.56 1.37
CA GLY A 132 -2.25 20.97 0.99
C GLY A 132 -2.87 21.27 -0.38
N ILE A 133 -3.37 20.26 -1.10
CA ILE A 133 -4.03 20.44 -2.41
C ILE A 133 -5.39 19.73 -2.46
N ARG A 134 -6.25 20.22 -3.34
CA ARG A 134 -7.54 19.61 -3.72
C ARG A 134 -7.72 19.70 -5.23
N PRO A 135 -8.61 18.89 -5.84
CA PRO A 135 -8.89 19.01 -7.27
C PRO A 135 -9.34 20.43 -7.62
N LYS A 136 -8.98 20.91 -8.82
CA LYS A 136 -9.40 22.23 -9.34
C LYS A 136 -10.93 22.31 -9.48
N HIS A 137 -11.56 21.20 -9.86
CA HIS A 137 -13.00 21.07 -10.00
C HIS A 137 -13.61 20.34 -8.78
N SER A 138 -14.74 19.64 -8.97
CA SER A 138 -15.42 18.92 -7.90
C SER A 138 -14.66 17.67 -7.44
N ASP A 139 -13.97 17.00 -8.35
CA ASP A 139 -13.22 15.77 -8.11
C ASP A 139 -12.01 15.69 -9.05
N TRP A 140 -11.10 14.75 -8.81
CA TRP A 140 -9.98 14.44 -9.71
C TRP A 140 -10.53 13.86 -11.01
N SER A 141 -10.17 14.47 -12.15
CA SER A 141 -10.57 13.92 -13.44
C SER A 141 -9.80 12.64 -13.76
N VAL A 142 -10.31 11.84 -14.69
CA VAL A 142 -9.60 10.63 -15.17
C VAL A 142 -8.19 10.99 -15.68
N GLU A 143 -8.06 12.14 -16.34
CA GLU A 143 -6.77 12.62 -16.83
C GLU A 143 -5.82 12.97 -15.67
N ASP A 144 -6.31 13.62 -14.62
CA ASP A 144 -5.50 13.94 -13.43
C ASP A 144 -5.03 12.68 -12.71
N CYS A 145 -5.89 11.65 -12.64
CA CYS A 145 -5.54 10.36 -12.06
C CYS A 145 -4.43 9.66 -12.86
N LEU A 146 -4.56 9.60 -14.18
CA LEU A 146 -3.56 8.97 -15.07
C LEU A 146 -2.21 9.68 -15.00
N ILE A 147 -2.21 11.01 -15.04
CA ILE A 147 -0.98 11.80 -14.93
C ILE A 147 -0.33 11.63 -13.58
N PHE A 148 -1.11 11.67 -12.49
CA PHE A 148 -0.57 11.40 -11.18
C PHE A 148 0.05 10.00 -11.12
N GLN A 149 -0.63 8.98 -11.65
CA GLN A 149 -0.12 7.62 -11.70
C GLN A 149 1.22 7.52 -12.44
N GLU A 150 1.35 8.15 -13.62
CA GLU A 150 2.58 8.20 -14.41
C GLU A 150 3.73 8.90 -13.67
N LEU A 151 3.40 9.94 -12.89
CA LEU A 151 4.36 10.71 -12.11
C LEU A 151 4.90 9.93 -10.91
N VAL A 152 4.09 9.09 -10.25
CA VAL A 152 4.46 8.57 -8.92
C VAL A 152 4.63 7.06 -8.83
N VAL A 153 3.89 6.25 -9.58
CA VAL A 153 3.89 4.79 -9.36
C VAL A 153 5.24 4.18 -9.72
N ASN A 154 5.71 3.27 -8.86
CA ASN A 154 7.01 2.61 -8.94
C ASN A 154 8.19 3.59 -8.92
N ARG A 155 8.04 4.71 -8.20
CA ARG A 155 9.10 5.69 -7.97
C ARG A 155 9.31 5.97 -6.49
N GLU A 156 10.53 6.40 -6.20
CA GLU A 156 11.01 6.75 -4.87
C GLU A 156 10.94 8.26 -4.69
N PHE A 157 10.57 8.70 -3.49
CA PHE A 157 10.43 10.09 -3.14
C PHE A 157 11.01 10.36 -1.76
N VAL A 158 11.72 11.48 -1.64
CA VAL A 158 11.78 12.15 -0.35
C VAL A 158 10.39 12.71 -0.07
N SER A 159 9.85 12.52 1.12
CA SER A 159 8.56 13.11 1.48
C SER A 159 8.57 13.75 2.86
N ILE A 160 7.59 14.60 3.13
CA ILE A 160 7.38 15.23 4.45
C ILE A 160 6.00 14.86 4.95
N VAL A 161 5.91 14.36 6.19
CA VAL A 161 4.64 14.05 6.84
C VAL A 161 3.95 15.35 7.25
N MET A 162 2.85 15.70 6.60
CA MET A 162 2.10 16.93 6.91
C MET A 162 0.95 16.70 7.89
N GLU A 163 0.33 15.53 7.83
CA GLU A 163 -0.75 15.14 8.71
C GLU A 163 -0.87 13.62 8.79
N LYS A 164 -1.48 13.13 9.87
CA LYS A 164 -1.83 11.73 10.05
C LYS A 164 -3.18 11.65 10.74
N GLY A 165 -4.04 10.77 10.27
CA GLY A 165 -5.39 10.63 10.82
C GLY A 165 -6.07 9.35 10.37
N PRO A 166 -7.27 9.06 10.92
CA PRO A 166 -8.07 7.97 10.41
C PRO A 166 -8.43 8.21 8.94
N ASP A 167 -8.46 7.14 8.15
CA ASP A 167 -9.01 7.16 6.80
C ASP A 167 -10.50 7.53 6.88
N ILE A 168 -10.93 8.49 6.07
CA ILE A 168 -12.31 9.02 6.07
C ILE A 168 -13.31 7.93 5.68
N LEU A 169 -12.93 7.02 4.77
CA LEU A 169 -13.76 5.92 4.30
C LEU A 169 -13.66 4.68 5.20
N ASN A 170 -12.53 4.52 5.90
CA ASN A 170 -12.34 3.43 6.86
C ASN A 170 -11.64 3.91 8.13
N PRO A 171 -12.39 4.38 9.15
CA PRO A 171 -11.82 4.96 10.37
C PRO A 171 -10.92 4.03 11.20
N THR A 172 -10.94 2.72 10.91
CA THR A 172 -10.03 1.75 11.55
C THR A 172 -8.65 1.68 10.90
N SER A 173 -8.50 2.30 9.72
CA SER A 173 -7.24 2.46 8.99
C SER A 173 -6.72 3.90 9.15
N MET A 174 -5.41 4.08 8.98
CA MET A 174 -4.75 5.38 9.05
C MET A 174 -4.37 5.84 7.64
N THR A 175 -4.55 7.12 7.37
CA THR A 175 -4.04 7.80 6.17
C THR A 175 -3.01 8.85 6.58
N VAL A 176 -1.93 8.94 5.80
CA VAL A 176 -0.88 9.94 5.98
C VAL A 176 -0.95 10.98 4.86
N GLY A 177 -1.01 12.26 5.21
CA GLY A 177 -0.85 13.35 4.25
C GLY A 177 0.64 13.63 4.04
N LEU A 178 1.09 13.54 2.79
CA LEU A 178 2.50 13.72 2.41
C LEU A 178 2.65 14.87 1.42
N ARG A 179 3.80 15.56 1.46
CA ARG A 179 4.33 16.26 0.29
C ARG A 179 5.42 15.38 -0.32
N LEU A 180 5.29 15.06 -1.62
CA LEU A 180 6.26 14.22 -2.33
C LEU A 180 7.24 15.12 -3.12
N ILE A 181 8.52 14.81 -3.01
CA ILE A 181 9.63 15.53 -3.64
C ILE A 181 10.42 14.52 -4.47
N ASP A 182 10.39 14.67 -5.79
CA ASP A 182 11.25 13.92 -6.70
C ASP A 182 12.63 14.58 -6.73
N THR A 183 13.61 13.89 -6.16
CA THR A 183 15.01 14.32 -6.09
C THR A 183 15.89 13.53 -7.08
N SER A 184 15.30 12.86 -8.08
CA SER A 184 16.03 12.07 -9.08
C SER A 184 16.62 12.93 -10.21
N GLN A 185 16.19 14.18 -10.31
CA GLN A 185 16.62 15.17 -11.31
C GLN A 185 17.57 16.21 -10.70
N GLU A 186 18.11 17.11 -11.53
CA GLU A 186 19.00 18.19 -11.06
C GLU A 186 18.27 19.19 -10.15
N GLU A 187 16.99 19.44 -10.44
CA GLU A 187 16.11 20.28 -9.62
C GLU A 187 15.05 19.40 -8.94
N ASP A 188 14.81 19.67 -7.66
CA ASP A 188 13.77 19.01 -6.87
C ASP A 188 12.37 19.36 -7.41
N VAL A 189 11.59 18.34 -7.76
CA VAL A 189 10.22 18.52 -8.24
C VAL A 189 9.21 18.17 -7.14
N TRP A 190 8.50 19.19 -6.66
CA TRP A 190 7.41 19.04 -5.71
C TRP A 190 6.13 18.64 -6.44
N ILE A 191 5.64 17.42 -6.21
CA ILE A 191 4.52 16.87 -6.97
C ILE A 191 3.23 17.67 -6.75
N ASP A 192 3.01 18.18 -5.54
CA ASP A 192 1.87 19.06 -5.25
C ASP A 192 1.93 20.39 -6.01
N GLU A 193 3.12 20.98 -6.12
CA GLU A 193 3.32 22.23 -6.85
C GLU A 193 3.22 22.02 -8.36
N LEU A 194 3.75 20.91 -8.87
CA LEU A 194 3.63 20.52 -10.28
C LEU A 194 2.16 20.42 -10.70
N LEU A 195 1.32 19.75 -9.91
CA LEU A 195 -0.11 19.62 -10.20
C LEU A 195 -0.85 20.96 -10.14
N VAL A 196 -0.45 21.88 -9.24
CA VAL A 196 -1.02 23.24 -9.19
C VAL A 196 -0.59 24.06 -10.41
N ASN A 197 0.68 23.99 -10.80
CA ASN A 197 1.23 24.72 -11.96
C ASN A 197 0.64 24.24 -13.29
N GLN A 198 0.28 22.96 -13.39
CA GLN A 198 -0.45 22.40 -14.54
C GLN A 198 -1.97 22.69 -14.50
N GLU A 199 -2.43 23.48 -13.54
CA GLU A 199 -3.83 23.78 -13.30
C GLU A 199 -4.73 22.54 -13.08
N ARG A 200 -4.20 21.50 -12.46
CA ARG A 200 -4.94 20.27 -12.10
C ARG A 200 -5.46 20.32 -10.67
N ALA A 201 -4.71 20.99 -9.81
CA ALA A 201 -5.02 21.16 -8.40
C ALA A 201 -5.06 22.64 -7.99
N VAL A 202 -5.68 22.91 -6.84
CA VAL A 202 -5.60 24.20 -6.16
C VAL A 202 -5.15 24.00 -4.72
N LYS A 203 -4.40 24.96 -4.19
CA LYS A 203 -3.97 24.93 -2.78
C LYS A 203 -5.17 25.05 -1.84
N ILE A 204 -5.11 24.31 -0.73
CA ILE A 204 -6.03 24.46 0.39
C ILE A 204 -5.46 25.57 1.28
N THR A 205 -6.18 26.70 1.35
CA THR A 205 -5.88 27.84 2.22
C THR A 205 -6.44 27.65 3.62
#